data_AF-A0A820L012-F1
#
_entry.id   AF-A0A820L012-F1
#
_cell.length_a   1.000
_cell.length_b   1.000
_cell.length_c   1.000
_cell.angle_alpha   90.00
_cell.angle_beta   90.00
_cell.angle_gamma   90.00
#
_symmetry.space_group_name_H-M   'P 1'
#
loop_
_entity.id
_entity.type
_entity.pdbx_description
1 polymer ?
#
loop_
_entity_poly.entity_id
_entity_poly.type
_entity_poly.pdbx_seq_one_letter_code
_entity_poly.pdbx_strand_id
1 'polypeptide(L)'
;MSDTSLYLFRFKHIQIEIPYTNIIINIYSPWSYIISFGSCLLYIFLITIIFPLLTSKLSLKMKNFFSKIHYIFLFLYSLFSCLITLYYIIYTKEIINWLDYICKPIPSWLRIISITFTISKIWEWFDTAILIFKGQTFKKIGFLHIYHHAT
;
A
#
# COMPACT_ATOMS: atom_id res chain seq x y z
N MET A 1 39.83 -13.72 4.64
CA MET A 1 38.68 -13.95 3.76
C MET A 1 37.53 -13.13 4.31
N SER A 2 37.16 -12.08 3.59
CA SER A 2 36.09 -11.16 3.97
C SER A 2 34.74 -11.88 3.85
N ASP A 3 34.04 -12.06 4.97
CA ASP A 3 32.62 -12.37 4.98
C ASP A 3 31.89 -11.24 4.25
N THR A 4 31.63 -11.43 2.96
CA THR A 4 30.61 -10.67 2.27
C THR A 4 29.30 -11.04 2.93
N SER A 5 28.83 -10.20 3.84
CA SER A 5 27.47 -10.24 4.38
C SER A 5 26.49 -10.02 3.23
N LEU A 6 26.24 -11.10 2.47
CA LEU A 6 25.12 -11.19 1.56
C LEU A 6 23.88 -11.07 2.43
N TYR A 7 23.29 -9.87 2.45
CA TYR A 7 21.97 -9.64 3.03
C TYR A 7 20.95 -10.47 2.25
N LEU A 8 20.81 -11.72 2.65
CA LEU A 8 19.91 -12.67 2.01
C LEU A 8 18.53 -12.52 2.64
N PHE A 9 17.74 -11.58 2.11
CA PHE A 9 16.35 -11.42 2.50
C PHE A 9 15.53 -12.62 2.02
N ARG A 10 15.26 -13.55 2.93
CA ARG A 10 14.43 -14.73 2.66
C ARG A 10 13.04 -14.56 3.26
N PHE A 11 12.02 -14.37 2.42
CA PHE A 11 10.61 -14.45 2.80
C PHE A 11 10.16 -15.91 2.96
N LYS A 12 10.85 -16.68 3.82
CA LYS A 12 10.54 -18.09 4.06
C LYS A 12 9.16 -18.28 4.67
N HIS A 13 8.77 -17.34 5.53
CA HIS A 13 7.58 -17.44 6.36
C HIS A 13 7.11 -16.03 6.76
N ILE A 14 5.88 -15.69 6.43
CA ILE A 14 5.21 -14.47 6.90
C ILE A 14 4.10 -14.93 7.84
N GLN A 15 4.15 -14.47 9.09
CA GLN A 15 3.07 -14.70 10.05
C GLN A 15 2.30 -13.41 10.23
N ILE A 16 1.00 -13.48 10.00
CA ILE A 16 0.08 -12.36 10.19
C ILE A 16 -0.90 -12.80 11.27
N GLU A 17 -0.75 -12.21 12.45
CA GLU A 17 -1.73 -12.36 13.52
C GLU A 17 -2.84 -11.33 13.30
N ILE A 18 -4.06 -11.82 13.08
CA ILE A 18 -5.23 -10.97 12.86
C ILE A 18 -5.66 -10.40 14.22
N PRO A 19 -5.63 -9.07 14.39
CA PRO A 19 -5.96 -8.44 15.67
C PRO A 19 -7.40 -8.77 16.11
N TYR A 20 -7.59 -8.98 17.41
CA TYR A 20 -8.88 -9.34 18.04
C TYR A 20 -9.46 -10.69 17.61
N THR A 21 -8.63 -11.56 17.04
CA THR A 21 -9.01 -12.94 16.73
C THR A 21 -7.89 -13.88 17.20
N ASN A 22 -8.21 -15.16 17.38
CA ASN A 22 -7.22 -16.20 17.67
C ASN A 22 -6.62 -16.80 16.38
N ILE A 23 -6.72 -16.08 15.25
CA ILE A 23 -6.34 -16.57 13.93
C ILE A 23 -4.95 -16.04 13.59
N ILE A 24 -4.05 -16.98 13.30
CA ILE A 24 -2.72 -16.69 12.77
C ILE A 24 -2.69 -17.21 11.33
N ILE A 25 -2.49 -16.31 10.38
CA ILE A 25 -2.29 -16.66 8.97
C ILE A 25 -0.79 -16.85 8.77
N ASN A 26 -0.40 -18.07 8.40
CA ASN A 26 0.97 -18.39 8.03
C ASN A 26 1.06 -18.50 6.51
N ILE A 27 1.83 -17.61 5.89
CA ILE A 27 2.12 -17.63 4.46
C ILE A 27 3.54 -18.18 4.29
N TYR A 28 3.64 -19.42 3.84
CA TYR A 28 4.90 -20.08 3.55
C TYR A 28 5.37 -19.78 2.13
N SER A 29 6.68 -19.82 1.90
CA SER A 29 7.23 -19.89 0.54
C SER A 29 6.65 -21.11 -0.21
N PRO A 30 6.29 -20.99 -1.51
CA PRO A 30 6.53 -19.85 -2.40
C PRO A 30 5.43 -18.79 -2.41
N TRP A 31 4.36 -18.93 -1.62
CA TRP A 31 3.17 -18.08 -1.71
C TRP A 31 3.43 -16.60 -1.42
N SER A 32 4.35 -16.29 -0.51
CA SER A 32 4.80 -14.91 -0.25
C SER A 32 5.32 -14.24 -1.53
N TYR A 33 6.20 -14.93 -2.26
CA TYR A 33 6.74 -14.47 -3.54
C TYR A 33 5.68 -14.36 -4.62
N ILE A 34 4.76 -15.34 -4.69
CA ILE A 34 3.66 -15.34 -5.66
C ILE A 34 2.73 -14.15 -5.41
N ILE A 35 2.42 -13.83 -4.15
CA ILE A 35 1.56 -12.70 -3.81
C ILE A 35 2.23 -11.38 -4.19
N SER A 36 3.49 -11.16 -3.81
CA SER A 36 4.21 -9.92 -4.13
C SER A 36 4.47 -9.74 -5.63
N PHE A 37 4.91 -10.79 -6.32
CA PHE A 37 5.12 -10.71 -7.76
C PHE A 37 3.78 -10.63 -8.52
N GLY A 38 2.78 -11.37 -8.06
CA GLY A 38 1.43 -11.37 -8.59
C GLY A 38 0.75 -10.01 -8.45
N SER A 39 0.94 -9.29 -7.34
CA SER A 39 0.40 -7.93 -7.19
C SER A 39 1.04 -6.95 -8.17
N CYS A 40 2.35 -7.03 -8.39
CA CYS A 40 3.06 -6.23 -9.39
C CYS A 40 2.53 -6.53 -10.81
N LEU A 41 2.43 -7.80 -11.20
CA LEU A 41 1.87 -8.19 -12.50
C LEU A 41 0.41 -7.74 -12.66
N LEU A 42 -0.41 -7.88 -11.61
CA LEU A 42 -1.79 -7.42 -11.60
C LEU A 42 -1.87 -5.92 -11.82
N TYR A 43 -1.05 -5.12 -11.13
CA TYR A 43 -1.00 -3.68 -11.34
C TYR A 43 -0.61 -3.31 -12.78
N ILE A 44 0.42 -3.95 -13.34
CA ILE A 44 0.83 -3.73 -14.73
C ILE A 44 -0.30 -4.10 -15.70
N PHE A 45 -0.98 -5.22 -15.49
CA PHE A 45 -2.15 -5.63 -16.28
C PHE A 45 -3.28 -4.60 -16.20
N LEU A 46 -3.57 -4.07 -15.01
CA LEU A 46 -4.59 -3.05 -14.81
C LEU A 46 -4.29 -1.77 -15.58
N ILE A 47 -3.07 -1.24 -15.48
CA ILE A 47 -2.72 0.04 -16.12
C ILE A 47 -2.59 -0.08 -17.65
N THR A 48 -2.19 -1.25 -18.17
CA THR A 48 -1.97 -1.45 -19.61
C THR A 48 -3.23 -1.85 -20.37
N ILE A 49 -4.14 -2.60 -19.73
CA ILE A 49 -5.31 -3.17 -20.41
C ILE A 49 -6.60 -2.60 -19.82
N ILE A 50 -6.83 -2.77 -18.52
CA ILE A 50 -8.15 -2.50 -17.92
C ILE A 50 -8.46 -1.00 -17.84
N PHE A 51 -7.56 -0.17 -17.32
CA PHE A 51 -7.79 1.26 -17.18
C PHE A 51 -7.97 1.97 -18.54
N PRO A 52 -7.16 1.70 -19.58
CA PRO A 52 -7.41 2.22 -20.92
C PRO A 52 -8.79 1.80 -21.48
N LEU A 53 -9.20 0.55 -21.29
CA LEU A 53 -10.53 0.07 -21.72
C LEU A 53 -11.68 0.76 -20.99
N LEU A 54 -11.53 1.03 -19.69
CA LEU A 54 -12.52 1.80 -18.93
C LEU A 54 -12.56 3.27 -19.36
N THR A 55 -11.44 3.81 -19.84
CA THR A 55 -11.35 5.19 -20.31
C THR A 55 -12.26 5.44 -21.50
N SER A 56 -12.36 4.50 -22.45
CA SER A 56 -13.22 4.67 -23.62
C SER A 56 -14.72 4.55 -23.30
N LYS A 57 -15.07 3.79 -22.25
CA LYS A 57 -16.47 3.52 -21.86
C LYS A 57 -17.06 4.57 -20.92
N LEU A 58 -16.25 5.20 -20.08
CA LEU A 58 -16.72 6.13 -19.05
C LEU A 58 -16.88 7.56 -19.58
N SER A 59 -18.00 8.19 -19.24
CA SER A 59 -18.24 9.61 -19.54
C SER A 59 -17.28 10.53 -18.77
N LEU A 60 -16.99 11.71 -19.32
CA LEU A 60 -16.13 12.70 -18.68
C LEU A 60 -16.64 13.10 -17.29
N LYS A 61 -17.96 13.24 -17.13
CA LYS A 61 -18.61 13.57 -15.85
C LYS A 61 -18.33 12.49 -14.79
N MET A 62 -18.43 11.21 -15.17
CA MET A 62 -18.14 10.09 -14.26
C MET A 62 -16.66 10.04 -13.88
N LYS A 63 -15.75 10.24 -14.83
CA LYS A 63 -14.29 10.28 -14.56
C LYS A 63 -13.94 11.38 -13.55
N ASN A 64 -14.48 12.58 -13.73
CA ASN A 64 -14.24 13.70 -12.83
C ASN A 64 -14.83 13.46 -11.44
N PHE A 65 -16.05 12.91 -11.37
CA PHE A 65 -16.69 12.55 -10.11
C PHE A 65 -15.89 11.49 -9.35
N PHE A 66 -15.48 10.41 -10.03
CA PHE A 66 -14.64 9.36 -9.48
C PHE A 66 -13.32 9.93 -8.94
N SER A 67 -12.63 10.76 -9.73
CA SER A 67 -11.39 11.41 -9.30
C SER A 67 -11.57 12.25 -8.04
N LYS A 68 -12.65 13.05 -7.97
CA LYS A 68 -12.94 13.88 -6.80
C LYS A 68 -13.19 13.02 -5.55
N ILE A 69 -14.02 11.99 -5.68
CA ILE A 69 -14.33 11.05 -4.60
C ILE A 69 -13.07 10.33 -4.11
N HIS A 70 -12.28 9.79 -5.04
CA HIS A 70 -11.04 9.09 -4.75
C HIS A 70 -10.09 9.95 -3.92
N TYR A 71 -9.81 11.18 -4.35
CA TYR A 71 -8.90 12.07 -3.61
C TYR A 71 -9.46 12.51 -2.26
N ILE A 72 -10.77 12.73 -2.13
CA ILE A 72 -11.39 13.05 -0.83
C ILE A 72 -11.22 11.88 0.14
N PHE A 73 -11.55 10.66 -0.27
CA PHE A 73 -11.42 9.50 0.60
C PHE A 73 -9.97 9.20 0.94
N LEU A 74 -9.05 9.30 -0.02
CA LEU A 74 -7.63 9.09 0.22
C LEU A 74 -7.08 10.14 1.21
N PHE A 75 -7.48 11.40 1.06
CA PHE A 75 -7.12 12.47 2.00
C PHE A 75 -7.66 12.21 3.40
N LEU A 76 -8.96 11.91 3.52
CA LEU A 76 -9.59 11.64 4.82
C LEU A 76 -8.95 10.43 5.52
N TYR A 77 -8.71 9.35 4.77
CA TYR A 77 -8.08 8.15 5.31
C TYR A 77 -6.63 8.38 5.74
N SER A 78 -5.85 9.11 4.94
CA SER A 78 -4.46 9.45 5.27
C SER A 78 -4.39 10.35 6.50
N LEU A 79 -5.28 11.34 6.59
CA LEU A 79 -5.40 12.23 7.75
C LEU A 79 -5.77 11.43 9.00
N PHE A 80 -6.77 10.55 8.92
CA PHE A 80 -7.18 9.67 10.02
C PHE A 80 -6.03 8.79 10.51
N SER A 81 -5.34 8.10 9.60
CA SER A 81 -4.21 7.22 9.93
C SER A 81 -3.06 8.00 10.57
N CYS A 82 -2.77 9.20 10.06
CA CYS A 82 -1.76 10.10 10.60
C CYS A 82 -2.12 10.58 12.02
N LEU A 83 -3.33 11.11 12.22
CA LEU A 83 -3.78 11.63 13.51
C LEU A 83 -3.79 10.54 14.58
N ILE A 84 -4.24 9.34 14.25
CA ILE A 84 -4.27 8.24 15.22
C ILE A 84 -2.87 7.75 15.56
N THR A 85 -1.99 7.60 14.57
CA THR A 85 -0.61 7.19 14.81
C THR A 85 0.13 8.24 15.64
N LEU A 86 -0.08 9.52 15.33
CA LEU A 86 0.49 10.64 16.08
C LEU A 86 -0.05 10.69 17.52
N TYR A 87 -1.36 10.52 17.70
CA TYR A 87 -1.98 10.43 19.02
C TYR A 87 -1.35 9.31 19.85
N TYR A 88 -1.13 8.13 19.26
CA TYR A 88 -0.47 7.01 19.93
C TYR A 88 0.93 7.38 20.39
N ILE A 89 1.77 7.89 19.49
CA ILE A 89 3.16 8.24 19.76
C ILE A 89 3.27 9.29 20.88
N ILE A 90 2.37 10.28 20.88
CA ILE A 90 2.32 11.31 21.93
C ILE A 90 1.88 10.69 23.26
N TYR A 91 0.84 9.86 23.25
CA TYR A 91 0.29 9.23 24.45
C TYR A 91 1.30 8.29 25.12
N THR A 92 2.03 7.50 24.34
CA THR A 92 3.07 6.56 24.83
C THR A 92 4.42 7.23 25.09
N LYS A 93 4.56 8.52 24.78
CA LYS A 93 5.80 9.32 24.88
C LYS A 93 6.97 8.76 24.06
N GLU A 94 6.68 7.97 23.03
CA GLU A 94 7.69 7.38 22.14
C GLU A 94 8.47 8.45 21.35
N ILE A 95 7.92 9.66 21.21
CA ILE A 95 8.62 10.78 20.58
C ILE A 95 9.88 11.22 21.33
N ILE A 96 9.95 10.94 22.64
CA ILE A 96 11.06 11.35 23.52
C ILE A 96 12.17 10.30 23.53
N ASN A 97 11.80 9.02 23.39
CA ASN A 97 12.74 7.91 23.44
C ASN A 97 12.64 7.04 22.19
N TRP A 98 13.53 7.30 21.23
CA TRP A 98 13.58 6.61 19.94
C TRP A 98 13.71 5.08 20.06
N LEU A 99 14.35 4.57 21.12
CA LEU A 99 14.44 3.13 21.36
C LEU A 99 13.06 2.51 21.64
N ASP A 100 12.21 3.21 22.37
CA ASP A 100 10.86 2.74 22.66
C ASP A 100 9.98 2.72 21.40
N TYR A 101 10.23 3.64 20.45
CA TYR A 101 9.54 3.68 19.17
C TYR A 101 9.83 2.46 18.29
N ILE A 102 11.06 1.92 18.34
CA ILE A 102 11.48 0.79 17.50
C ILE A 102 11.22 -0.56 18.16
N CYS A 103 11.45 -0.64 19.48
CA CYS A 103 11.56 -1.94 20.16
C CYS A 103 10.28 -2.40 20.84
N LYS A 104 9.23 -1.57 20.90
CA LYS A 104 7.96 -1.97 21.52
C LYS A 104 7.03 -2.66 20.51
N PRO A 105 6.38 -3.76 20.91
CA PRO A 105 5.38 -4.40 20.06
C PRO A 105 4.19 -3.46 19.85
N ILE A 106 3.76 -3.32 18.60
CA ILE A 106 2.61 -2.52 18.21
C ILE A 106 1.32 -3.14 18.78
N PRO A 107 0.43 -2.35 19.43
CA PRO A 107 -0.83 -2.85 19.96
C PRO A 107 -1.78 -3.29 18.85
N SER A 108 -2.67 -4.25 19.16
CA SER A 108 -3.55 -4.90 18.18
C SER A 108 -4.42 -3.93 17.39
N TRP A 109 -4.94 -2.85 18.00
CA TRP A 109 -5.72 -1.84 17.27
C TRP A 109 -4.88 -1.06 16.24
N LEU A 110 -3.63 -0.73 16.56
CA LEU A 110 -2.75 0.00 15.63
C LEU A 110 -2.28 -0.93 14.49
N ARG A 111 -2.24 -2.24 14.74
CA ARG A 111 -2.05 -3.26 13.70
C ARG A 111 -3.20 -3.28 12.68
N ILE A 112 -4.45 -3.05 13.09
CA ILE A 112 -5.58 -2.88 12.14
C ILE A 112 -5.26 -1.73 11.18
N ILE A 113 -4.82 -0.59 11.71
CA ILE A 113 -4.50 0.61 10.92
C ILE A 113 -3.37 0.32 9.93
N SER A 114 -2.34 -0.42 10.35
CA SER A 114 -1.26 -0.86 9.45
C SER A 114 -1.76 -1.77 8.31
N ILE A 115 -2.66 -2.71 8.61
CA ILE A 115 -3.28 -3.57 7.59
C ILE A 115 -4.12 -2.73 6.63
N THR A 116 -4.99 -1.85 7.14
CA THR A 116 -5.82 -1.00 6.27
C THR A 116 -4.98 -0.01 5.47
N PHE A 117 -3.84 0.44 6.00
CA PHE A 117 -2.88 1.30 5.28
C PHE A 117 -2.18 0.52 4.16
N THR A 118 -1.89 -0.76 4.37
CA THR A 118 -1.39 -1.63 3.30
C THR A 118 -2.45 -1.80 2.21
N ILE A 119 -3.71 -2.01 2.58
CA ILE A 119 -4.84 -2.08 1.62
C ILE A 119 -5.02 -0.75 0.88
N SER A 120 -4.79 0.40 1.54
CA SER A 120 -4.88 1.70 0.87
C SER A 120 -3.83 1.87 -0.22
N LYS A 121 -2.70 1.15 -0.21
CA LYS A 121 -1.75 1.14 -1.33
C LYS A 121 -2.31 0.54 -2.60
N ILE A 122 -3.16 -0.48 -2.49
CA ILE A 122 -3.91 -1.03 -3.63
C ILE A 122 -4.94 0.01 -4.12
N TRP A 123 -5.59 0.71 -3.19
CA TRP A 123 -6.50 1.80 -3.54
C TRP A 123 -5.79 2.95 -4.28
N GLU A 124 -4.57 3.29 -3.89
CA GLU A 124 -3.73 4.29 -4.56
C GLU A 124 -3.41 3.93 -6.03
N TRP A 125 -3.56 2.67 -6.46
CA TRP A 125 -3.43 2.32 -7.89
C TRP A 125 -4.40 3.10 -8.79
N PHE A 126 -5.55 3.51 -8.24
CA PHE A 126 -6.52 4.35 -8.96
C PHE A 126 -6.00 5.76 -9.25
N ASP A 127 -4.93 6.24 -8.61
CA ASP A 127 -4.24 7.47 -9.02
C ASP A 127 -3.75 7.35 -10.47
N THR A 128 -3.20 6.18 -10.81
CA THR A 128 -2.75 5.87 -12.16
C THR A 128 -3.93 5.77 -13.12
N ALA A 129 -5.05 5.16 -12.70
CA ALA A 129 -6.28 5.12 -13.47
C ALA A 129 -6.78 6.53 -13.81
N ILE A 130 -6.80 7.44 -12.84
CA ILE A 130 -7.23 8.84 -13.02
C ILE A 130 -6.31 9.57 -14.03
N LEU A 131 -4.99 9.36 -13.97
CA LEU A 131 -4.06 9.97 -14.93
C LEU A 131 -4.32 9.45 -16.35
N ILE A 132 -4.54 8.14 -16.51
CA ILE A 132 -4.91 7.52 -17.79
C ILE A 132 -6.26 8.08 -18.28
N PHE A 133 -7.25 8.24 -17.39
CA PHE A 133 -8.57 8.79 -17.72
C PHE A 133 -8.50 10.24 -18.21
N LYS A 134 -7.50 10.99 -17.75
CA LYS A 134 -7.17 12.35 -18.21
C LYS A 134 -6.35 12.37 -19.50
N GLY A 135 -6.08 11.21 -20.10
CA GLY A 135 -5.33 11.07 -21.36
C GLY A 135 -3.82 11.18 -21.19
N GLN A 136 -3.27 11.00 -19.98
CA GLN A 136 -1.82 10.96 -19.80
C GLN A 136 -1.24 9.66 -20.33
N THR A 137 -0.12 9.77 -21.06
CA THR A 137 0.66 8.62 -21.52
C THR A 137 1.61 8.13 -20.43
N PHE A 138 2.06 6.87 -20.48
CA PHE A 138 3.01 6.33 -19.50
C PHE A 138 4.31 7.13 -19.39
N LYS A 139 4.78 7.70 -20.51
CA LYS A 139 5.96 8.58 -20.52
C LYS A 139 5.75 9.82 -19.63
N LYS A 140 4.53 10.35 -19.57
CA LYS A 140 4.18 11.52 -18.75
C LYS A 140 3.93 11.16 -17.29
N ILE A 141 3.32 9.99 -17.03
CA ILE A 141 3.14 9.45 -15.68
C ILE A 141 4.51 9.18 -15.03
N GLY A 142 5.46 8.68 -15.82
CA GLY A 142 6.84 8.47 -15.41
C GLY A 142 7.08 7.11 -14.74
N PHE A 143 8.30 6.60 -14.89
CA PHE A 143 8.70 5.32 -14.34
C PHE A 143 8.58 5.27 -12.82
N LEU A 144 9.00 6.34 -12.13
CA LEU A 144 9.02 6.39 -10.66
C LEU A 144 7.63 6.16 -10.06
N HIS A 145 6.59 6.78 -10.64
CA HIS A 145 5.20 6.60 -10.21
C HIS A 145 4.75 5.16 -10.37
N ILE A 146 4.96 4.58 -11.56
CA ILE A 146 4.54 3.20 -11.87
C ILE A 146 5.30 2.20 -10.99
N TYR A 147 6.60 2.37 -10.84
CA TYR A 147 7.45 1.52 -10.01
C TYR A 147 7.01 1.56 -8.53
N HIS A 148 6.80 2.77 -7.99
CA HIS A 148 6.38 2.96 -6.60
C HIS A 148 5.04 2.29 -6.28
N HIS A 149 4.07 2.30 -7.21
CA HIS A 149 2.79 1.62 -6.98
C HIS A 149 2.82 0.11 -7.26
N ALA A 150 3.80 -0.36 -8.04
CA ALA A 150 3.94 -1.79 -8.35
C ALA A 150 4.57 -2.60 -7.21
N THR A 151 5.41 -1.96 -6.39
CA THR A 151 6.14 -2.55 -5.25
C THR A 151 5.40 -2.36 -3.94
#